data_AF-A0A7S0Q4C9-F1
#
_entry.id   AF-A0A7S0Q4C9-F1
#
_cell.length_a   1.000
_cell.length_b   1.000
_cell.length_c   1.000
_cell.angle_alpha   90.00
_cell.angle_beta   90.00
_cell.angle_gamma   90.00
#
_symmetry.space_group_name_H-M   'P 1'
#
loop_
_entity.id
_entity.type
_entity.pdbx_description
1 polymer ?
#
loop_
_entity_poly.entity_id
_entity_poly.type
_entity_poly.pdbx_seq_one_letter_code
_entity_poly.pdbx_strand_id
1 'polypeptide(L)'
;GRQTGTTHTDQRCAHTNWSKHLPAVLPCTTVHKACEIENITGQADWNYLTMSESKDPQKKLREHIAEVVGAELSRCDPTEQLRAEDFDDILDAVAHAVLEVMTSEGRADLDDDDRDFIRGKAGMLTQKAIAAARAAAPTKSPPLRFAQGHRVVCYIGGDRQWAAGKIQALNEADPEDDSRTLAYVVKIDPPIGRLISVPEDSTRICRAEICFGQREEALWFTRYCMPKRRGAVKLRFGRGARVACAVEDTTGKFSCWAAGTVIAVDYLVSEWEGEGEPVPYQVRLDSAVDVLVPREEHFLV
;
A
#
# COMPACT_ATOMS: atom_id res chain seq x y z
N GLY A 1 8.42 79.94 8.28
CA GLY A 1 9.33 78.88 7.80
C GLY A 1 8.67 77.55 8.11
N ARG A 2 8.50 76.65 7.12
CA ARG A 2 9.36 75.46 6.87
C ARG A 2 9.41 74.54 8.10
N GLN A 3 9.08 73.24 8.06
CA GLN A 3 9.24 72.23 7.01
C GLN A 3 8.29 71.04 7.27
N THR A 4 7.74 70.47 6.19
CA THR A 4 7.10 69.15 6.14
C THR A 4 8.19 68.07 5.96
N GLY A 5 8.24 67.08 6.86
CA GLY A 5 9.12 65.92 6.76
C GLY A 5 8.39 64.71 6.21
N THR A 6 8.70 64.32 4.97
CA THR A 6 8.30 63.07 4.32
C THR A 6 9.39 62.03 4.55
N THR A 7 9.06 60.92 5.21
CA THR A 7 9.94 59.75 5.32
C THR A 7 9.65 58.77 4.19
N HIS A 8 10.58 58.65 3.26
CA HIS A 8 10.63 57.61 2.22
C HIS A 8 11.30 56.36 2.81
N THR A 9 10.59 55.24 2.86
CA THR A 9 11.16 53.94 3.25
C THR A 9 11.43 53.14 1.97
N ASP A 10 12.71 53.07 1.58
CA ASP A 10 13.20 52.30 0.45
C ASP A 10 13.31 50.81 0.84
N GLN A 11 12.35 49.99 0.42
CA GLN A 11 12.41 48.54 0.53
C GLN A 11 13.11 47.96 -0.72
N ARG A 12 14.41 47.69 -0.60
CA ARG A 12 15.16 46.92 -1.60
C ARG A 12 14.74 45.45 -1.52
N CYS A 13 13.99 44.99 -2.52
CA CYS A 13 13.81 43.56 -2.80
C CYS A 13 15.13 42.97 -3.29
N ALA A 14 15.76 42.12 -2.48
CA ALA A 14 16.86 41.29 -2.90
C ALA A 14 16.34 40.18 -3.84
N HIS A 15 16.49 40.37 -5.15
CA HIS A 15 16.38 39.29 -6.12
C HIS A 15 17.59 38.38 -5.97
N THR A 16 17.48 37.31 -5.19
CA THR A 16 18.45 36.22 -5.21
C THR A 16 18.29 35.43 -6.50
N ASN A 17 19.35 35.39 -7.29
CA ASN A 17 19.43 34.75 -8.59
C ASN A 17 19.68 33.24 -8.40
N TRP A 18 18.62 32.43 -8.35
CA TRP A 18 18.65 30.97 -8.14
C TRP A 18 18.80 30.19 -9.46
N SER A 19 19.75 30.56 -10.32
CA SER A 19 19.86 30.01 -11.69
C SER A 19 21.11 29.15 -11.96
N LYS A 20 21.79 28.63 -10.93
CA LYS A 20 22.95 27.73 -11.15
C LYS A 20 22.93 26.58 -10.14
N HIS A 21 22.86 25.36 -10.64
CA HIS A 21 22.88 24.05 -9.94
C HIS A 21 21.50 23.47 -9.54
N LEU A 22 20.65 23.21 -10.54
CA LEU A 22 19.75 22.07 -10.44
C LEU A 22 20.49 20.83 -10.99
N PRO A 23 20.47 19.67 -10.30
CA PRO A 23 20.96 18.42 -10.87
C PRO A 23 20.16 18.08 -12.12
N ALA A 24 20.82 17.50 -13.12
CA ALA A 24 20.19 17.13 -14.38
C ALA A 24 19.02 16.17 -14.12
N VAL A 25 17.80 16.67 -14.30
CA VAL A 25 16.58 15.87 -14.31
C VAL A 25 16.67 14.97 -15.54
N LEU A 26 16.85 13.67 -15.32
CA LEU A 26 16.85 12.69 -16.40
C LEU A 26 15.50 12.75 -17.14
N PRO A 27 15.49 12.75 -18.48
CA PRO A 27 14.24 12.74 -19.22
C PRO A 27 13.50 11.43 -18.94
N CYS A 28 12.33 11.54 -18.32
CA CYS A 28 11.38 10.44 -18.15
C CYS A 28 10.74 10.11 -19.51
N THR A 29 11.50 9.49 -20.40
CA THR A 29 10.97 8.87 -21.61
C THR A 29 10.54 7.46 -21.24
N THR A 30 9.24 7.12 -21.35
CA THR A 30 8.76 5.80 -21.84
C THR A 30 7.23 5.75 -21.97
N VAL A 31 6.81 5.64 -23.24
CA VAL A 31 5.84 4.71 -23.86
C VAL A 31 4.54 4.38 -23.12
N HIS A 32 3.43 4.91 -23.64
CA HIS A 32 2.08 4.39 -23.46
C HIS A 32 1.98 2.97 -24.07
N LYS A 33 1.86 1.95 -23.23
CA LYS A 33 1.24 0.67 -23.60
C LYS A 33 -0.03 0.51 -22.76
N ALA A 34 -1.16 0.41 -23.46
CA ALA A 34 -2.43 0.01 -22.89
C ALA A 34 -2.27 -1.37 -22.25
N CYS A 35 -2.61 -1.47 -20.96
CA CYS A 35 -2.61 -2.72 -20.22
C CYS A 35 -4.07 -3.18 -20.17
N GLU A 36 -4.43 -4.13 -21.03
CA GLU A 36 -5.65 -4.92 -20.88
C GLU A 36 -5.45 -5.83 -19.67
N ILE A 37 -6.21 -5.58 -18.61
CA ILE A 37 -6.27 -6.41 -17.43
C ILE A 37 -7.31 -7.50 -17.72
N GLU A 38 -6.83 -8.70 -18.06
CA GLU A 38 -7.66 -9.90 -18.04
C GLU A 38 -7.95 -10.28 -16.58
N ASN A 39 -9.22 -10.20 -16.20
CA ASN A 39 -9.76 -10.72 -14.95
C ASN A 39 -9.61 -12.25 -14.93
N ILE A 40 -8.66 -12.76 -14.14
CA ILE A 40 -8.61 -14.16 -13.74
C ILE A 40 -9.04 -14.24 -12.29
N THR A 41 -10.35 -14.34 -12.05
CA THR A 41 -10.92 -14.79 -10.79
C THR A 41 -11.09 -16.31 -10.86
N GLY A 42 -9.99 -17.02 -10.60
CA GLY A 42 -10.01 -18.46 -10.34
C GLY A 42 -10.17 -18.73 -8.86
N GLN A 43 -11.37 -18.52 -8.33
CA GLN A 43 -11.73 -18.93 -6.97
C GLN A 43 -12.12 -20.40 -7.04
N ALA A 44 -11.21 -21.28 -6.62
CA ALA A 44 -11.48 -22.71 -6.51
C ALA A 44 -12.42 -22.94 -5.33
N ASP A 45 -13.71 -23.03 -5.66
CA ASP A 45 -14.80 -23.35 -4.76
C ASP A 45 -14.80 -24.87 -4.51
N TRP A 46 -14.33 -25.29 -3.33
CA TRP A 46 -14.25 -26.71 -2.94
C TRP A 46 -15.60 -27.33 -2.53
N ASN A 47 -16.72 -26.61 -2.71
CA ASN A 47 -18.03 -27.04 -2.21
C ASN A 47 -18.96 -27.74 -3.21
N TYR A 48 -18.44 -28.28 -4.32
CA TYR A 48 -19.26 -29.12 -5.22
C TYR A 48 -18.57 -30.44 -5.59
N LEU A 49 -18.47 -31.34 -4.61
CA LEU A 49 -18.43 -32.78 -4.84
C LEU A 49 -19.57 -33.43 -4.06
N THR A 50 -20.76 -33.38 -4.65
CA THR A 50 -21.86 -34.27 -4.33
C THR A 50 -21.38 -35.72 -4.43
N MET A 51 -21.32 -36.35 -3.26
CA MET A 51 -21.39 -37.77 -2.92
C MET A 51 -21.60 -38.77 -4.07
N SER A 52 -20.65 -38.86 -5.00
CA SER A 52 -20.42 -40.07 -5.78
C SER A 52 -19.50 -40.93 -4.93
N GLU A 53 -20.02 -42.06 -4.42
CA GLU A 53 -19.24 -43.10 -3.75
C GLU A 53 -18.20 -43.65 -4.74
N SER A 54 -17.08 -42.94 -4.83
CA SER A 54 -15.91 -43.39 -5.54
C SER A 54 -15.45 -44.68 -4.89
N LYS A 55 -15.55 -45.79 -5.62
CA LYS A 55 -15.01 -47.10 -5.22
C LYS A 55 -13.48 -47.15 -5.31
N ASP A 56 -12.81 -46.01 -5.46
CA ASP A 56 -11.36 -45.95 -5.53
C ASP A 56 -10.77 -46.17 -4.11
N PRO A 57 -10.16 -47.33 -3.84
CA PRO A 57 -9.57 -47.60 -2.53
C PRO A 57 -8.49 -46.59 -2.15
N GLN A 58 -7.80 -45.98 -3.14
CA GLN A 58 -6.78 -44.96 -2.87
C GLN A 58 -7.39 -43.67 -2.34
N LYS A 59 -8.58 -43.30 -2.81
CA LYS A 59 -9.29 -42.11 -2.33
C LYS A 59 -9.66 -42.28 -0.84
N LYS A 60 -10.25 -43.42 -0.49
CA LYS A 60 -10.63 -43.75 0.89
C LYS A 60 -9.42 -43.76 1.83
N LEU A 61 -8.31 -44.32 1.37
CA LEU A 61 -7.05 -44.32 2.12
C LEU A 61 -6.53 -42.89 2.34
N ARG A 62 -6.51 -42.05 1.30
CA ARG A 62 -6.09 -40.65 1.40
C ARG A 62 -6.98 -39.85 2.35
N GLU A 63 -8.28 -40.09 2.37
CA GLU A 63 -9.23 -39.47 3.32
C GLU A 63 -8.88 -39.85 4.77
N HIS A 64 -8.60 -41.12 5.06
CA HIS A 64 -8.16 -41.53 6.40
C HIS A 64 -6.81 -40.93 6.81
N ILE A 65 -5.85 -40.84 5.88
CA ILE A 65 -4.56 -40.18 6.14
C ILE A 65 -4.80 -38.70 6.45
N ALA A 66 -5.63 -38.02 5.67
CA ALA A 66 -5.98 -36.61 5.87
C ALA A 66 -6.63 -36.36 7.24
N GLU A 67 -7.51 -37.24 7.69
CA GLU A 67 -8.13 -37.16 9.03
C GLU A 67 -7.08 -37.23 10.14
N VAL A 68 -6.17 -38.21 10.09
CA VAL A 68 -5.13 -38.38 11.12
C VAL A 68 -4.11 -37.24 11.08
N VAL A 69 -3.70 -36.80 9.88
CA VAL A 69 -2.81 -35.64 9.70
C VAL A 69 -3.48 -34.38 10.25
N GLY A 70 -4.75 -34.11 9.91
CA GLY A 70 -5.47 -32.93 10.41
C GLY A 70 -5.59 -32.88 11.94
N ALA A 71 -5.87 -34.01 12.58
CA ALA A 71 -5.90 -34.12 14.03
C ALA A 71 -4.52 -33.84 14.66
N GLU A 72 -3.45 -34.37 14.05
CA GLU A 72 -2.08 -34.19 14.54
C GLU A 72 -1.56 -32.76 14.32
N LEU A 73 -1.93 -32.11 13.21
CA LEU A 73 -1.59 -30.72 12.94
C LEU A 73 -2.27 -29.79 13.94
N SER A 74 -3.55 -30.00 14.23
CA SER A 74 -4.28 -29.26 15.26
C SER A 74 -3.62 -29.39 16.65
N ARG A 75 -3.02 -30.55 16.93
CA ARG A 75 -2.28 -30.80 18.17
C ARG A 75 -0.91 -30.11 18.20
N CYS A 76 -0.20 -30.11 17.08
CA CYS A 76 1.18 -29.59 16.98
C CYS A 76 1.25 -28.09 16.70
N ASP A 77 0.21 -27.51 16.11
CA ASP A 77 0.10 -26.08 15.80
C ASP A 77 -1.20 -25.48 16.38
N PRO A 78 -1.33 -25.40 17.72
CA PRO A 78 -2.52 -24.84 18.37
C PRO A 78 -2.69 -23.33 18.13
N THR A 79 -1.71 -22.68 17.51
CA THR A 79 -1.66 -21.23 17.23
C THR A 79 -1.92 -20.90 15.76
N GLU A 80 -2.16 -21.90 14.91
CA GLU A 80 -2.38 -21.73 13.47
C GLU A 80 -1.26 -20.92 12.78
N GLN A 81 -0.01 -21.25 13.09
CA GLN A 81 1.18 -20.65 12.44
C GLN A 81 1.40 -21.15 11.01
N LEU A 82 0.89 -22.34 10.65
CA LEU A 82 0.96 -22.89 9.30
C LEU A 82 -0.09 -22.26 8.39
N ARG A 83 0.30 -22.02 7.13
CA ARG A 83 -0.63 -21.62 6.07
C ARG A 83 -1.30 -22.85 5.46
N ALA A 84 -2.36 -22.62 4.70
CA ALA A 84 -3.07 -23.70 4.01
C ALA A 84 -2.15 -24.48 3.04
N GLU A 85 -1.20 -23.80 2.39
CA GLU A 85 -0.25 -24.47 1.48
C GLU A 85 0.69 -25.42 2.25
N ASP A 86 1.06 -25.04 3.48
CA ASP A 86 1.93 -25.87 4.31
C ASP A 86 1.19 -27.15 4.77
N PHE A 87 -0.14 -27.10 4.93
CA PHE A 87 -0.97 -28.27 5.21
C PHE A 87 -0.96 -29.27 4.05
N ASP A 88 -1.19 -28.78 2.82
CA ASP A 88 -1.22 -29.63 1.62
C ASP A 88 0.14 -30.32 1.39
N ASP A 89 1.23 -29.56 1.55
CA ASP A 89 2.59 -30.09 1.44
C ASP A 89 2.86 -31.20 2.47
N ILE A 90 2.41 -31.03 3.72
CA ILE A 90 2.57 -32.04 4.77
C ILE A 90 1.72 -33.28 4.46
N LEU A 91 0.45 -33.08 4.06
CA LEU A 91 -0.45 -34.17 3.73
C LEU A 91 0.08 -35.02 2.58
N ASP A 92 0.54 -34.39 1.50
CA ASP A 92 1.11 -35.09 0.35
C ASP A 92 2.38 -35.85 0.72
N ALA A 93 3.27 -35.24 1.52
CA ALA A 93 4.50 -35.88 1.97
C ALA A 93 4.23 -37.11 2.87
N VAL A 94 3.24 -37.03 3.76
CA VAL A 94 2.83 -38.15 4.63
C VAL A 94 2.14 -39.22 3.81
N ALA A 95 1.20 -38.86 2.95
CA ALA A 95 0.47 -39.80 2.10
C ALA A 95 1.41 -40.59 1.19
N HIS A 96 2.40 -39.92 0.59
CA HIS A 96 3.42 -40.57 -0.22
C HIS A 96 4.21 -41.62 0.57
N ALA A 97 4.67 -41.28 1.78
CA ALA A 97 5.44 -42.19 2.62
C ALA A 97 4.63 -43.42 3.07
N VAL A 98 3.35 -43.23 3.42
CA VAL A 98 2.46 -44.33 3.82
C VAL A 98 2.15 -45.25 2.64
N LEU A 99 1.83 -44.67 1.47
CA LEU A 99 1.55 -45.46 0.26
C LEU A 99 2.74 -46.30 -0.18
N GLU A 100 3.96 -45.80 -0.03
CA GLU A 100 5.20 -46.55 -0.31
C GLU A 100 5.31 -47.79 0.59
N VAL A 101 5.13 -47.63 1.91
CA VAL A 101 5.17 -48.74 2.88
C VAL A 101 4.06 -49.76 2.59
N MET A 102 2.81 -49.31 2.47
CA MET A 102 1.67 -50.20 2.23
C MET A 102 1.79 -50.99 0.93
N THR A 103 2.28 -50.34 -0.14
CA THR A 103 2.52 -51.00 -1.43
C THR A 103 3.61 -52.07 -1.31
N SER A 104 4.68 -51.80 -0.55
CA SER A 104 5.76 -52.76 -0.35
C SER A 104 5.33 -54.00 0.44
N GLU A 105 4.34 -53.85 1.32
CA GLU A 105 3.81 -54.93 2.17
C GLU A 105 2.55 -55.60 1.59
N GLY A 106 1.99 -55.07 0.51
CA GLY A 106 0.77 -55.58 -0.11
C GLY A 106 -0.48 -55.42 0.77
N ARG A 107 -0.51 -54.41 1.65
CA ARG A 107 -1.64 -54.09 2.53
C ARG A 107 -2.54 -53.02 1.91
N ALA A 108 -3.84 -53.08 2.21
CA ALA A 108 -4.85 -52.14 1.68
C ALA A 108 -5.52 -51.29 2.76
N ASP A 109 -5.40 -51.68 4.03
CA ASP A 109 -6.01 -51.00 5.18
C ASP A 109 -4.91 -50.52 6.14
N LEU A 110 -5.16 -49.38 6.80
CA LEU A 110 -4.28 -48.83 7.83
C LEU A 110 -4.52 -49.53 9.16
N ASP A 111 -3.45 -50.00 9.79
CA ASP A 111 -3.48 -50.49 11.18
C ASP A 111 -3.04 -49.40 12.17
N ASP A 112 -2.92 -49.77 13.45
CA ASP A 112 -2.53 -48.85 14.51
C ASP A 112 -1.06 -48.41 14.38
N ASP A 113 -0.18 -49.29 13.87
CA ASP A 113 1.23 -48.98 13.64
C ASP A 113 1.38 -47.94 12.53
N ASP A 114 0.59 -48.04 11.45
CA ASP A 114 0.54 -47.04 10.40
C ASP A 114 0.03 -45.69 10.94
N ARG A 115 -0.98 -45.69 11.80
CA ARG A 115 -1.51 -44.47 12.42
C ARG A 115 -0.48 -43.80 13.32
N ASP A 116 0.29 -44.57 14.08
CA ASP A 116 1.38 -44.06 14.90
C ASP A 116 2.51 -43.50 14.02
N PHE A 117 2.84 -44.18 12.92
CA PHE A 117 3.78 -43.68 11.92
C PHE A 117 3.33 -42.35 11.29
N ILE A 118 2.05 -42.25 10.89
CA ILE A 118 1.44 -41.02 10.35
C ILE A 118 1.57 -39.89 11.36
N ARG A 119 1.20 -40.11 12.64
CA ARG A 119 1.30 -39.09 13.69
C ARG A 119 2.74 -38.63 13.89
N GLY A 120 3.69 -39.57 13.99
CA GLY A 120 5.12 -39.24 14.15
C GLY A 120 5.69 -38.45 12.96
N LYS A 121 5.34 -38.84 11.73
CA LYS A 121 5.80 -38.17 10.51
C LYS A 121 5.18 -36.79 10.36
N ALA A 122 3.87 -36.66 10.56
CA ALA A 122 3.16 -35.38 10.50
C ALA A 122 3.70 -34.42 11.56
N GLY A 123 3.83 -34.84 12.82
CA GLY A 123 4.37 -33.99 13.89
C GLY A 123 5.78 -33.47 13.59
N MET A 124 6.67 -34.31 13.04
CA MET A 124 8.01 -33.91 12.62
C MET A 124 7.98 -32.86 11.49
N LEU A 125 7.17 -33.09 10.45
CA LEU A 125 7.06 -32.17 9.31
C LEU A 125 6.43 -30.83 9.71
N THR A 126 5.39 -30.87 10.56
CA THR A 126 4.77 -29.68 11.15
C THR A 126 5.79 -28.84 11.92
N GLN A 127 6.57 -29.46 12.82
CA GLN A 127 7.61 -28.74 13.56
C GLN A 127 8.67 -28.14 12.64
N LYS A 128 9.06 -28.86 11.59
CA LYS A 128 10.00 -28.36 10.57
C LYS A 128 9.42 -27.16 9.81
N ALA A 129 8.16 -27.23 9.40
CA ALA A 129 7.47 -26.15 8.70
C ALA A 129 7.30 -24.91 9.59
N ILE A 130 6.92 -25.08 10.87
CA ILE A 130 6.86 -23.98 11.84
C ILE A 130 8.25 -23.36 12.06
N ALA A 131 9.30 -24.17 12.21
CA ALA A 131 10.66 -23.67 12.36
C ALA A 131 11.12 -22.91 11.11
N ALA A 132 10.79 -23.41 9.92
CA ALA A 132 11.07 -22.74 8.65
C ALA A 132 10.30 -21.44 8.52
N ALA A 133 9.01 -21.40 8.85
CA ALA A 133 8.18 -20.19 8.86
C ALA A 133 8.74 -19.14 9.83
N ARG A 134 9.20 -19.55 11.01
CA ARG A 134 9.87 -18.67 11.98
C ARG A 134 11.22 -18.16 11.49
N ALA A 135 11.99 -18.99 10.79
CA ALA A 135 13.28 -18.60 10.21
C ALA A 135 13.11 -17.72 8.95
N ALA A 136 12.03 -17.94 8.20
CA ALA A 136 11.64 -17.18 7.02
C ALA A 136 10.86 -15.93 7.36
N ALA A 137 10.38 -15.78 8.60
CA ALA A 137 9.83 -14.55 9.11
C ALA A 137 10.84 -13.44 8.77
N PRO A 138 10.48 -12.46 7.92
CA PRO A 138 11.43 -11.53 7.36
C PRO A 138 12.11 -10.81 8.52
N THR A 139 13.39 -11.13 8.74
CA THR A 139 14.22 -10.57 9.82
C THR A 139 14.41 -9.06 9.68
N LYS A 140 13.91 -8.48 8.60
CA LYS A 140 13.76 -7.05 8.40
C LYS A 140 12.53 -6.83 7.53
N SER A 141 11.49 -6.21 8.09
CA SER A 141 10.37 -5.70 7.29
C SER A 141 10.91 -4.90 6.11
N PRO A 142 10.29 -5.00 4.92
CA PRO A 142 10.71 -4.18 3.79
C PRO A 142 10.75 -2.71 4.20
N PRO A 143 11.71 -1.92 3.68
CA PRO A 143 11.80 -0.51 4.02
C PRO A 143 10.48 0.18 3.66
N LEU A 144 9.89 0.87 4.63
CA LEU A 144 8.67 1.65 4.45
C LEU A 144 8.89 2.73 3.37
N ARG A 145 7.87 2.96 2.53
CA ARG A 145 7.91 3.97 1.46
C ARG A 145 7.98 5.39 1.98
N PHE A 146 7.49 5.66 3.18
CA PHE A 146 7.39 7.02 3.71
C PHE A 146 8.14 7.18 5.03
N ALA A 147 8.68 8.38 5.26
CA ALA A 147 9.34 8.74 6.51
C ALA A 147 8.43 9.60 7.40
N GLN A 148 8.80 9.74 8.68
CA GLN A 148 8.12 10.62 9.62
C GLN A 148 8.07 12.06 9.06
N GLY A 149 6.92 12.70 9.18
CA GLY A 149 6.66 14.06 8.66
C GLY A 149 6.23 14.13 7.19
N HIS A 150 6.38 13.05 6.41
CA HIS A 150 5.90 13.01 5.02
C HIS A 150 4.38 13.22 4.96
N ARG A 151 3.94 13.92 3.90
CA ARG A 151 2.51 14.12 3.62
C ARG A 151 1.97 12.94 2.83
N VAL A 152 0.81 12.45 3.27
CA VAL A 152 0.15 11.28 2.69
C VAL A 152 -1.35 11.50 2.60
N VAL A 153 -1.99 10.74 1.74
CA VAL A 153 -3.45 10.57 1.71
C VAL A 153 -3.74 9.14 2.13
N CYS A 154 -4.57 8.98 3.16
CA CYS A 154 -4.89 7.69 3.75
C CYS A 154 -6.36 7.35 3.57
N TYR A 155 -6.64 6.07 3.34
CA TYR A 155 -7.98 5.53 3.35
C TYR A 155 -8.47 5.45 4.80
N ILE A 156 -9.62 6.05 5.10
CA ILE A 156 -10.15 6.12 6.48
C ILE A 156 -11.44 5.31 6.69
N GLY A 157 -11.89 4.60 5.66
CA GLY A 157 -13.11 3.78 5.69
C GLY A 157 -14.42 4.57 5.61
N GLY A 158 -15.53 3.84 5.42
CA GLY A 158 -16.89 4.40 5.30
C GLY A 158 -17.13 5.21 4.02
N ASP A 159 -18.09 6.12 4.07
CA ASP A 159 -18.49 6.95 2.91
C ASP A 159 -17.44 8.01 2.54
N ARG A 160 -16.53 8.34 3.46
CA ARG A 160 -15.42 9.28 3.25
C ARG A 160 -14.16 8.50 2.98
N GLN A 161 -13.95 8.15 1.73
CA GLN A 161 -12.94 7.16 1.38
C GLN A 161 -11.51 7.62 1.75
N TRP A 162 -11.17 8.90 1.61
CA TRP A 162 -9.78 9.34 1.76
C TRP A 162 -9.62 10.66 2.52
N ALA A 163 -8.52 10.80 3.26
CA ALA A 163 -8.16 12.04 3.96
C ALA A 163 -6.64 12.28 3.96
N ALA A 164 -6.24 13.53 3.77
CA ALA A 164 -4.85 13.94 3.81
C ALA A 164 -4.33 14.11 5.25
N GLY A 165 -3.05 13.82 5.47
CA GLY A 165 -2.41 13.92 6.77
C GLY A 165 -0.88 13.88 6.70
N LYS A 166 -0.26 13.83 7.89
CA LYS A 166 1.19 13.72 8.06
C LYS A 166 1.55 12.53 8.91
N ILE A 167 2.54 11.75 8.48
CA ILE A 167 3.08 10.64 9.25
C ILE A 167 3.70 11.16 10.54
N GLN A 168 3.28 10.61 11.67
CA GLN A 168 3.79 10.95 13.01
C GLN A 168 4.76 9.89 13.54
N ALA A 169 4.56 8.63 13.20
CA ALA A 169 5.41 7.52 13.63
C ALA A 169 5.40 6.37 12.61
N LEU A 170 6.41 5.51 12.71
CA LEU A 170 6.68 4.37 11.82
C LEU A 170 6.86 3.12 12.69
N ASN A 171 6.36 1.97 12.24
CA ASN A 171 6.54 0.69 12.94
C ASN A 171 6.14 0.73 14.43
N GLU A 172 5.02 1.37 14.75
CA GLU A 172 4.50 1.40 16.13
C GLU A 172 3.83 0.07 16.47
N ALA A 173 3.92 -0.37 17.72
CA ALA A 173 3.13 -1.52 18.18
C ALA A 173 1.64 -1.19 18.06
N ASP A 174 0.84 -2.13 17.59
CA ASP A 174 -0.62 -1.95 17.53
C ASP A 174 -1.18 -1.98 18.95
N PRO A 175 -1.84 -0.90 19.44
CA PRO A 175 -2.37 -0.86 20.80
C PRO A 175 -3.48 -1.89 21.07
N GLU A 176 -4.09 -2.46 20.03
CA GLU A 176 -5.10 -3.52 20.17
C GLU A 176 -4.50 -4.93 20.08
N ASP A 177 -3.30 -5.08 19.50
CA ASP A 177 -2.61 -6.36 19.31
C ASP A 177 -1.08 -6.18 19.31
N ASP A 178 -0.45 -6.38 20.47
CA ASP A 178 1.01 -6.25 20.67
C ASP A 178 1.84 -7.17 19.75
N SER A 179 1.22 -8.19 19.13
CA SER A 179 1.90 -9.05 18.15
C SER A 179 2.05 -8.41 16.77
N ARG A 180 1.33 -7.30 16.52
CA ARG A 180 1.32 -6.57 15.26
C ARG A 180 2.07 -5.26 15.36
N THR A 181 2.62 -4.86 14.22
CA THR A 181 3.32 -3.59 14.06
C THR A 181 2.63 -2.80 12.96
N LEU A 182 2.16 -1.62 13.30
CA LEU A 182 1.54 -0.67 12.37
C LEU A 182 2.61 -0.06 11.48
N ALA A 183 2.41 -0.12 10.17
CA ALA A 183 3.31 0.53 9.21
C ALA A 183 3.45 2.04 9.51
N TYR A 184 2.32 2.73 9.71
CA TYR A 184 2.31 4.16 9.98
C TYR A 184 1.27 4.56 11.03
N VAL A 185 1.59 5.62 11.78
CA VAL A 185 0.59 6.41 12.52
C VAL A 185 0.49 7.78 11.86
N VAL A 186 -0.69 8.16 11.39
CA VAL A 186 -0.90 9.36 10.57
C VAL A 186 -1.82 10.35 11.29
N LYS A 187 -1.37 11.61 11.43
CA LYS A 187 -2.22 12.70 11.90
C LYS A 187 -2.97 13.30 10.72
N ILE A 188 -4.28 13.09 10.70
CA ILE A 188 -5.17 13.61 9.67
C ILE A 188 -5.36 15.12 9.85
N ASP A 189 -5.39 15.84 8.74
CA ASP A 189 -5.58 17.28 8.72
C ASP A 189 -6.95 17.68 9.35
N PRO A 190 -7.09 18.93 9.83
CA PRO A 190 -8.39 19.48 10.21
C PRO A 190 -9.42 19.39 9.07
N PRO A 191 -10.72 19.21 9.38
CA PRO A 191 -11.32 19.27 10.72
C PRO A 191 -11.21 17.98 11.52
N ILE A 192 -10.74 16.87 10.92
CA ILE A 192 -10.68 15.57 11.61
C ILE A 192 -9.62 15.63 12.72
N GLY A 193 -8.40 16.07 12.40
CA GLY A 193 -7.37 16.38 13.40
C GLY A 193 -6.89 15.21 14.28
N ARG A 194 -7.31 13.97 13.98
CA ARG A 194 -7.05 12.76 14.79
C ARG A 194 -5.88 11.95 14.25
N LEU A 195 -5.27 11.15 15.12
CA LEU A 195 -4.35 10.09 14.70
C LEU A 195 -5.15 8.89 14.17
N ILE A 196 -4.67 8.28 13.11
CA ILE A 196 -5.16 6.99 12.60
C ILE A 196 -4.00 6.02 12.48
N SER A 197 -4.30 4.74 12.63
CA SER A 197 -3.38 3.62 12.41
C SER A 197 -3.46 3.17 10.95
N VAL A 198 -2.32 2.97 10.31
CA VAL A 198 -2.21 2.37 8.97
C VAL A 198 -1.49 1.03 9.13
N PRO A 199 -2.19 -0.10 9.00
CA PRO A 199 -1.64 -1.41 9.35
C PRO A 199 -0.54 -1.87 8.38
N GLU A 200 -0.68 -1.56 7.09
CA GLU A 200 0.25 -2.02 6.05
C GLU A 200 0.70 -0.89 5.12
N ASP A 201 1.93 -1.03 4.60
CA ASP A 201 2.48 -0.11 3.62
C ASP A 201 2.00 -0.42 2.19
N SER A 202 0.74 -0.08 1.90
CA SER A 202 0.08 -0.38 0.62
C SER A 202 -0.48 0.87 -0.04
N THR A 203 -0.41 0.97 -1.38
CA THR A 203 -1.02 2.07 -2.17
C THR A 203 -2.54 2.10 -2.07
N ARG A 204 -3.17 1.01 -1.61
CA ARG A 204 -4.61 0.92 -1.39
C ARG A 204 -5.06 1.61 -0.10
N ILE A 205 -4.15 1.79 0.85
CA ILE A 205 -4.45 2.37 2.17
C ILE A 205 -3.72 3.70 2.39
N CYS A 206 -2.50 3.83 1.87
CA CYS A 206 -1.67 5.02 2.07
C CYS A 206 -0.89 5.38 0.81
N ARG A 207 -1.06 6.63 0.35
CA ARG A 207 -0.43 7.18 -0.85
C ARG A 207 0.31 8.47 -0.51
N ALA A 208 1.36 8.78 -1.26
CA ALA A 208 1.99 10.09 -1.18
C ALA A 208 0.97 11.18 -1.56
N GLU A 209 0.97 12.29 -0.83
CA GLU A 209 0.29 13.50 -1.30
C GLU A 209 1.15 14.16 -2.38
N ILE A 210 0.62 14.23 -3.59
CA ILE A 210 1.31 14.73 -4.78
C ILE A 210 0.41 15.73 -5.53
N CYS A 211 0.96 16.35 -6.57
CA CYS A 211 0.21 17.11 -7.56
C CYS A 211 -0.46 16.10 -8.51
N PHE A 212 -1.76 15.89 -8.35
CA PHE A 212 -2.47 14.91 -9.14
C PHE A 212 -2.81 15.48 -10.52
N GLY A 213 -2.74 14.65 -11.56
CA GLY A 213 -3.16 15.03 -12.91
C GLY A 213 -4.68 15.23 -13.04
N GLN A 214 -5.15 15.55 -14.24
CA GLN A 214 -6.58 15.68 -14.54
C GLN A 214 -7.30 14.36 -14.84
N ARG A 215 -6.70 13.18 -14.51
CA ARG A 215 -7.42 11.91 -14.62
C ARG A 215 -8.60 11.89 -13.64
N GLU A 216 -9.68 11.21 -14.00
CA GLU A 216 -10.93 11.21 -13.23
C GLU A 216 -10.74 10.87 -11.74
N GLU A 217 -9.97 9.82 -11.42
CA GLU A 217 -9.67 9.43 -10.05
C GLU A 217 -8.78 10.45 -9.30
N ALA A 218 -7.91 11.17 -10.02
CA ALA A 218 -6.97 12.13 -9.45
C ALA A 218 -7.64 13.42 -8.96
N LEU A 219 -8.76 13.81 -9.58
CA LEU A 219 -9.52 14.99 -9.17
C LEU A 219 -10.06 14.84 -7.74
N TRP A 220 -10.50 13.63 -7.38
CA TRP A 220 -10.94 13.32 -6.02
C TRP A 220 -9.81 13.46 -5.00
N PHE A 221 -8.64 12.91 -5.29
CA PHE A 221 -7.48 13.05 -4.41
C PHE A 221 -7.06 14.51 -4.23
N THR A 222 -7.06 15.30 -5.31
CA THR A 222 -6.82 16.74 -5.25
C THR A 222 -7.78 17.39 -4.26
N ARG A 223 -9.08 17.12 -4.38
CA ARG A 223 -10.12 17.66 -3.49
C ARG A 223 -9.90 17.28 -2.02
N TYR A 224 -9.46 16.05 -1.73
CA TYR A 224 -9.17 15.60 -0.36
C TYR A 224 -7.94 16.26 0.24
N CYS A 225 -6.98 16.66 -0.59
CA CYS A 225 -5.75 17.32 -0.15
C CYS A 225 -5.91 18.82 0.08
N MET A 226 -6.98 19.42 -0.43
CA MET A 226 -7.23 20.86 -0.33
C MET A 226 -7.34 21.33 1.13
N PRO A 227 -6.64 22.41 1.51
CA PRO A 227 -6.71 22.94 2.87
C PRO A 227 -8.11 23.50 3.17
N LYS A 228 -8.79 22.94 4.18
CA LYS A 228 -10.18 23.31 4.55
C LYS A 228 -10.36 24.72 5.12
N ARG A 229 -9.28 25.40 5.47
CA ARG A 229 -9.30 26.78 5.95
C ARG A 229 -8.26 27.57 5.20
N ARG A 230 -8.65 28.10 4.06
CA ARG A 230 -7.90 29.19 3.44
C ARG A 230 -8.26 30.47 4.17
N GLY A 231 -7.45 30.82 5.17
CA GLY A 231 -7.14 32.25 5.28
C GLY A 231 -6.65 32.75 3.91
N ALA A 232 -6.62 34.06 3.68
CA ALA A 232 -6.04 34.60 2.45
C ALA A 232 -4.54 34.24 2.37
N VAL A 233 -4.23 33.03 1.91
CA VAL A 233 -2.87 32.53 1.72
C VAL A 233 -2.38 33.23 0.46
N LYS A 234 -1.37 34.08 0.64
CA LYS A 234 -0.72 34.75 -0.47
C LYS A 234 0.02 33.69 -1.30
N LEU A 235 -0.49 33.42 -2.50
CA LEU A 235 0.16 32.54 -3.47
C LEU A 235 1.57 33.06 -3.80
N ARG A 236 2.56 32.17 -3.72
CA ARG A 236 3.98 32.48 -4.00
C ARG A 236 4.27 32.67 -5.48
N PHE A 237 3.55 31.96 -6.35
CA PHE A 237 3.81 31.93 -7.78
C PHE A 237 2.68 32.60 -8.57
N GLY A 238 3.04 33.32 -9.63
CA GLY A 238 2.09 33.87 -10.60
C GLY A 238 2.02 33.00 -11.86
N ARG A 239 1.04 33.29 -12.72
CA ARG A 239 0.96 32.70 -14.08
C ARG A 239 2.27 32.96 -14.85
N GLY A 240 2.77 31.93 -15.53
CA GLY A 240 4.04 31.94 -16.25
C GLY A 240 5.26 31.56 -15.41
N ALA A 241 5.12 31.42 -14.08
CA ALA A 241 6.22 30.99 -13.22
C ALA A 241 6.64 29.54 -13.53
N ARG A 242 7.96 29.29 -13.48
CA ARG A 242 8.54 27.96 -13.55
C ARG A 242 8.58 27.33 -12.16
N VAL A 243 8.07 26.12 -12.05
CA VAL A 243 7.96 25.38 -10.79
C VAL A 243 8.34 23.91 -11.00
N ALA A 244 8.64 23.21 -9.90
CA ALA A 244 8.75 21.76 -9.87
C ALA A 244 7.58 21.20 -9.04
N CYS A 245 6.91 20.19 -9.57
CA CYS A 245 5.77 19.53 -8.96
C CYS A 245 6.12 18.09 -8.61
N ALA A 246 5.77 17.64 -7.41
CA ALA A 246 5.79 16.21 -7.08
C ALA A 246 4.61 15.55 -7.80
N VAL A 247 4.85 14.55 -8.65
CA VAL A 247 3.84 13.85 -9.45
C VAL A 247 4.00 12.34 -9.27
N GLU A 248 3.07 11.56 -9.79
CA GLU A 248 3.08 10.10 -9.63
C GLU A 248 4.22 9.48 -10.45
N ASP A 249 5.00 8.60 -9.82
CA ASP A 249 5.96 7.78 -10.53
C ASP A 249 5.26 6.55 -11.16
N THR A 250 5.73 6.13 -12.34
CA THR A 250 5.22 4.96 -13.06
C THR A 250 5.42 3.66 -12.27
N THR A 251 6.36 3.64 -11.32
CA THR A 251 6.56 2.49 -10.43
C THR A 251 5.46 2.35 -9.36
N GLY A 252 4.66 3.39 -9.13
CA GLY A 252 3.64 3.44 -8.08
C GLY A 252 4.19 3.42 -6.64
N LYS A 253 5.51 3.45 -6.46
CA LYS A 253 6.16 3.38 -5.14
C LYS A 253 6.39 4.75 -4.53
N PHE A 254 6.73 5.74 -5.36
CA PHE A 254 7.12 7.08 -4.92
C PHE A 254 6.49 8.18 -5.78
N SER A 255 6.78 9.42 -5.43
CA SER A 255 6.60 10.56 -6.31
C SER A 255 7.90 10.83 -7.08
N CYS A 256 7.77 11.36 -8.29
CA CYS A 256 8.90 11.96 -9.01
C CYS A 256 8.68 13.48 -9.12
N TRP A 257 9.76 14.23 -9.30
CA TRP A 257 9.69 15.68 -9.48
C TRP A 257 9.71 16.02 -10.97
N ALA A 258 8.66 16.70 -11.43
CA ALA A 258 8.53 17.14 -12.81
C ALA A 258 8.50 18.67 -12.88
N ALA A 259 9.26 19.25 -13.80
CA ALA A 259 9.25 20.68 -14.04
C ALA A 259 8.04 21.09 -14.89
N GLY A 260 7.51 22.29 -14.63
CA GLY A 260 6.33 22.80 -15.32
C GLY A 260 6.17 24.32 -15.19
N THR A 261 5.15 24.84 -15.88
CA THR A 261 4.79 26.27 -15.89
C THR A 261 3.40 26.46 -15.28
N VAL A 262 3.26 27.39 -14.35
CA VAL A 262 1.95 27.78 -13.80
C VAL A 262 1.11 28.42 -14.91
N ILE A 263 0.01 27.77 -15.31
CA ILE A 263 -0.88 28.26 -16.36
C ILE A 263 -2.09 29.02 -15.80
N ALA A 264 -2.50 28.71 -14.57
CA ALA A 264 -3.54 29.41 -13.85
C ALA A 264 -3.26 29.42 -12.33
N VAL A 265 -3.73 30.47 -11.66
CA VAL A 265 -3.77 30.63 -10.20
C VAL A 265 -5.23 30.67 -9.78
N ASP A 266 -5.55 30.15 -8.59
CA ASP A 266 -6.94 30.02 -8.10
C ASP A 266 -7.86 29.39 -9.17
N TYR A 267 -7.41 28.26 -9.72
CA TYR A 267 -8.07 27.57 -10.82
C TYR A 267 -9.35 26.87 -10.35
N LEU A 268 -10.47 27.22 -10.99
CA LEU A 268 -11.76 26.54 -10.80
C LEU A 268 -11.83 25.29 -11.68
N VAL A 269 -11.97 24.13 -11.06
CA VAL A 269 -12.12 22.85 -11.77
C VAL A 269 -13.60 22.67 -12.14
N SER A 270 -13.91 22.70 -13.43
CA SER A 270 -15.28 22.62 -13.96
C SER A 270 -16.00 21.30 -13.65
N GLU A 271 -15.23 20.23 -13.49
CA GLU A 271 -15.67 18.87 -13.28
C GLU A 271 -16.10 18.60 -11.84
N TRP A 272 -15.92 19.56 -10.94
CA TRP A 272 -16.42 19.43 -9.58
C TRP A 272 -17.93 19.68 -9.53
N GLU A 273 -18.67 18.70 -9.05
CA GLU A 273 -20.07 18.91 -8.68
C GLU A 273 -20.16 19.90 -7.51
N GLY A 274 -20.74 21.08 -7.78
CA GLY A 274 -21.05 22.12 -6.79
C GLY A 274 -20.03 23.27 -6.70
N GLU A 275 -20.17 24.10 -5.66
CA GLU A 275 -19.25 25.20 -5.35
C GLU A 275 -17.94 24.64 -4.77
N GLY A 276 -17.04 24.20 -5.64
CA GLY A 276 -15.70 23.76 -5.25
C GLY A 276 -14.75 24.93 -5.01
N GLU A 277 -13.89 24.83 -3.98
CA GLU A 277 -12.87 25.83 -3.68
C GLU A 277 -11.75 25.81 -4.74
N PRO A 278 -11.37 26.95 -5.35
CA PRO A 278 -10.38 26.97 -6.43
C PRO A 278 -9.05 26.31 -6.02
N VAL A 279 -8.46 25.47 -6.88
CA VAL A 279 -7.12 24.90 -6.64
C VAL A 279 -6.08 26.02 -6.72
N PRO A 280 -5.06 26.08 -5.84
CA PRO A 280 -4.08 27.16 -5.83
C PRO A 280 -3.39 27.36 -7.19
N TYR A 281 -2.97 26.26 -7.83
CA TYR A 281 -2.32 26.29 -9.12
C TYR A 281 -2.79 25.17 -10.04
N GLN A 282 -2.90 25.53 -11.32
CA GLN A 282 -2.85 24.59 -12.43
C GLN A 282 -1.49 24.74 -13.10
N VAL A 283 -0.76 23.63 -13.23
CA VAL A 283 0.59 23.62 -13.81
C VAL A 283 0.60 22.71 -15.03
N ARG A 284 1.13 23.22 -16.14
CA ARG A 284 1.46 22.42 -17.31
C ARG A 284 2.89 21.91 -17.18
N LEU A 285 3.04 20.59 -17.05
CA LEU A 285 4.36 19.95 -17.02
C LEU A 285 5.04 20.06 -18.39
N ASP A 286 6.36 19.92 -18.42
CA ASP A 286 7.13 19.92 -19.67
C ASP A 286 6.79 18.71 -20.58
N SER A 287 6.16 17.68 -20.02
CA SER A 287 5.56 16.57 -20.75
C SER A 287 4.21 16.91 -21.42
N ALA A 288 3.76 18.16 -21.35
CA ALA A 288 2.47 18.66 -21.81
C ALA A 288 1.24 18.11 -21.06
N VAL A 289 1.44 17.47 -19.90
CA VAL A 289 0.36 17.03 -19.00
C VAL A 289 0.03 18.16 -18.01
N ASP A 290 -1.26 18.40 -17.79
CA ASP A 290 -1.72 19.37 -16.79
C ASP A 290 -1.95 18.68 -15.43
N VAL A 291 -1.43 19.29 -14.36
CA VAL A 291 -1.59 18.83 -12.98
C VAL A 291 -2.18 19.94 -12.10
N LEU A 292 -2.90 19.50 -11.08
CA LEU A 292 -3.49 20.35 -10.05
C LEU A 292 -2.61 20.28 -8.78
N VAL A 293 -2.25 21.45 -8.25
CA VAL A 293 -1.34 21.56 -7.11
C VAL A 293 -2.14 22.00 -5.89
N PRO A 294 -2.66 21.08 -5.05
CA PRO A 294 -3.59 21.42 -3.97
C PRO A 294 -2.97 22.24 -2.83
N ARG A 295 -1.63 22.24 -2.73
CA ARG A 295 -0.87 22.94 -1.67
C ARG A 295 0.44 23.51 -2.18
N GLU A 296 0.87 24.59 -1.55
CA GLU A 296 2.19 25.18 -1.83
C GLU A 296 3.35 24.37 -1.23
N GLU A 297 3.11 23.67 -0.13
CA GLU A 297 4.15 22.99 0.65
C GLU A 297 4.32 21.54 0.21
N HIS A 298 5.02 21.32 -0.90
CA HIS A 298 5.68 20.05 -1.18
C HIS A 298 7.17 20.25 -0.92
N PHE A 299 7.71 19.54 0.07
CA PHE A 299 9.14 19.61 0.40
C PHE A 299 9.90 18.64 -0.50
N LEU A 300 10.91 19.15 -1.20
CA LEU A 300 11.94 18.33 -1.85
C LEU A 300 12.90 17.94 -0.72
N VAL A 301 12.78 16.70 -0.24
CA VAL A 301 13.65 16.14 0.80
C VAL A 301 14.99 15.77 0.17
#